data_AF-A0A170T8U9-F1
#
_entry.id   AF-A0A170T8U9-F1
#
_cell.length_a   1.000
_cell.length_b   1.000
_cell.length_c   1.000
_cell.angle_alpha   90.00
_cell.angle_beta   90.00
_cell.angle_gamma   90.00
#
_symmetry.space_group_name_H-M   'P 1'
#
loop_
_entity.id
_entity.type
_entity.pdbx_description
1 polymer ?
#
loop_
_entity_poly.entity_id
_entity_poly.type
_entity_poly.pdbx_seq_one_letter_code
_entity_poly.pdbx_strand_id
1 'polypeptide(L)'
;MNDFIVARRSDDSVISVQQDNSTKNLMITNLNKSAELLLNYTNSELSNKPLSTILNKNLVEDMNNELEYTNDGTDLFDIISKMNNLTFIGKNNKNIT
;
A
#
# COMPACT_ATOMS: atom_id res chain seq x y z
N MET A 1 -5.55 14.37 15.14
CA MET A 1 -4.11 14.15 15.35
C MET A 1 -3.50 14.02 13.96
N ASN A 2 -2.56 14.89 13.60
CA ASN A 2 -1.80 14.72 12.36
C ASN A 2 -0.74 13.66 12.65
N ASP A 3 -1.06 12.40 12.35
CA ASP A 3 -0.09 11.32 12.43
C ASP A 3 0.91 11.54 11.29
N PHE A 4 2.00 12.23 11.62
CA PHE A 4 3.12 12.39 10.71
C PHE A 4 3.66 10.99 10.41
N ILE A 5 3.56 10.57 9.15
CA ILE A 5 4.30 9.41 8.68
C ILE A 5 5.78 9.81 8.70
N VAL A 6 6.49 9.35 9.73
CA VAL A 6 7.93 9.58 9.86
C VAL A 6 8.67 8.43 9.19
N ALA A 7 9.35 8.74 8.10
CA ALA A 7 10.26 7.82 7.47
C ALA A 7 11.61 7.84 8.19
N ARG A 8 12.37 6.73 8.13
CA ARG A 8 13.67 6.65 8.82
C ARG A 8 14.71 7.59 8.20
N ARG A 9 14.67 7.78 6.88
CA ARG A 9 15.43 8.79 6.14
C ARG A 9 14.48 9.76 5.47
N SER A 10 14.92 10.99 5.24
CA SER A 10 14.10 12.04 4.61
C SER A 10 13.54 11.64 3.24
N ASP A 11 14.27 10.80 2.51
CA ASP A 11 13.98 10.48 1.12
C ASP A 11 13.20 9.16 0.97
N ASP A 12 13.01 8.44 2.08
CA ASP A 12 12.26 7.19 2.09
C ASP A 12 10.78 7.48 1.78
N SER A 13 10.24 6.81 0.78
CA SER A 13 8.81 6.84 0.48
C SER A 13 8.06 5.93 1.45
N VAL A 14 7.00 6.44 2.07
CA VAL A 14 6.21 5.68 3.03
C VAL A 14 4.72 5.79 2.69
N ILE A 15 4.08 4.64 2.64
CA ILE A 15 2.64 4.47 2.39
C ILE A 15 2.08 3.72 3.60
N SER A 16 1.13 4.33 4.29
CA SER A 16 0.39 3.68 5.37
C SER A 16 -0.80 2.93 4.79
N VAL A 17 -0.93 1.66 5.16
CA VAL A 17 -2.04 0.80 4.75
C VAL A 17 -2.70 0.23 6.00
N GLN A 18 -4.03 0.22 6.00
CA GLN A 18 -4.84 -0.42 7.01
C GLN A 18 -5.53 -1.65 6.41
N GLN A 19 -5.34 -2.79 7.07
CA GLN A 19 -6.15 -3.98 6.87
C GLN A 19 -7.33 -3.94 7.84
N ASP A 20 -8.54 -3.94 7.28
CA ASP A 20 -9.77 -3.99 8.05
C ASP A 20 -10.43 -5.37 7.89
N ASN A 21 -10.35 -6.17 8.95
CA ASN A 21 -10.94 -7.51 8.99
C ASN A 21 -12.47 -7.49 8.97
N SER A 22 -13.10 -6.41 9.44
CA SER A 22 -14.56 -6.30 9.48
C SER A 22 -15.13 -6.03 8.09
N THR A 23 -14.51 -5.10 7.35
CA THR A 23 -14.94 -4.76 5.99
C THR A 23 -14.25 -5.59 4.91
N LYS A 24 -13.27 -6.41 5.28
CA LYS A 24 -12.45 -7.25 4.40
C LYS A 24 -11.76 -6.44 3.30
N ASN A 25 -11.10 -5.35 3.70
CA ASN A 25 -10.43 -4.44 2.78
C ASN A 25 -9.02 -4.07 3.22
N LEU A 26 -8.17 -3.78 2.23
CA LEU A 26 -6.88 -3.11 2.39
C LEU A 26 -6.98 -1.68 1.85
N MET A 27 -6.91 -0.69 2.73
CA MET A 27 -7.05 0.72 2.38
C MET A 27 -5.76 1.50 2.63
N ILE A 28 -5.40 2.35 1.70
CA ILE A 28 -4.34 3.34 1.89
C ILE A 28 -4.91 4.43 2.81
N THR A 29 -4.25 4.63 3.94
CA THR A 29 -4.70 5.62 4.93
C THR A 29 -3.97 6.94 4.79
N ASN A 30 -2.69 6.91 4.40
CA ASN A 30 -1.88 8.12 4.31
C ASN A 30 -0.58 7.87 3.48
N LEU A 31 0.00 8.93 2.91
CA LEU A 31 1.26 8.95 2.17
C LEU A 31 2.15 10.10 2.65
N ASN A 32 3.45 9.87 2.72
CA ASN A 32 4.41 10.96 2.91
C ASN A 32 4.73 11.68 1.59
N LYS A 33 5.40 12.84 1.69
CA LYS A 33 5.68 13.69 0.52
C LYS A 33 6.54 12.99 -0.55
N SER A 34 7.50 12.17 -0.13
CA SER A 34 8.35 11.40 -1.04
C SER A 34 7.53 10.38 -1.84
N ALA A 35 6.59 9.68 -1.20
CA ALA A 35 5.69 8.74 -1.87
C ALA A 35 4.73 9.45 -2.84
N GLU A 36 4.22 10.64 -2.50
CA GLU A 36 3.42 11.44 -3.41
C GLU A 36 4.16 11.76 -4.72
N LEU A 37 5.43 12.18 -4.59
CA LEU A 37 6.29 12.50 -5.73
C LEU A 37 6.61 11.26 -6.56
N LEU A 38 6.90 10.14 -5.90
CA LEU A 38 7.22 8.87 -6.56
C LEU A 38 6.04 8.37 -7.39
N LEU A 39 4.86 8.26 -6.78
CA LEU A 39 3.66 7.71 -7.41
C LEU A 39 2.91 8.71 -8.29
N ASN A 40 3.28 9.99 -8.23
CA ASN A 40 2.60 11.10 -8.88
C ASN A 40 1.11 11.21 -8.49
N TYR A 41 0.81 10.88 -7.23
CA TYR A 41 -0.50 11.04 -6.58
C TYR A 41 -0.36 11.97 -5.39
N THR A 42 -1.39 12.74 -5.09
CA THR A 42 -1.47 13.45 -3.79
C THR A 42 -2.01 12.52 -2.71
N ASN A 43 -1.69 12.80 -1.44
CA ASN A 43 -2.22 12.06 -0.31
C ASN A 43 -3.76 12.07 -0.31
N SER A 44 -4.38 13.21 -0.62
CA SER A 44 -5.84 13.33 -0.72
C SER A 44 -6.48 12.48 -1.82
N GLU A 45 -5.74 12.14 -2.88
CA GLU A 45 -6.25 11.32 -3.98
C GLU A 45 -6.22 9.83 -3.65
N LEU A 46 -5.21 9.37 -2.91
CA LEU A 46 -5.02 7.96 -2.56
C LEU A 46 -5.53 7.60 -1.17
N SER A 47 -5.67 8.56 -0.26
CA SER A 47 -6.28 8.32 1.05
C SER A 47 -7.70 7.75 0.87
N ASN A 48 -8.02 6.70 1.63
CA ASN A 48 -9.27 5.93 1.54
C ASN A 48 -9.47 5.22 0.19
N LYS A 49 -8.42 5.03 -0.61
CA LYS A 49 -8.47 4.15 -1.79
C LYS A 49 -7.97 2.75 -1.45
N PRO A 50 -8.47 1.71 -2.13
CA PRO A 50 -7.92 0.37 -2.02
C PRO A 50 -6.44 0.34 -2.38
N LEU A 51 -5.64 -0.46 -1.69
CA LEU A 51 -4.22 -0.66 -2.02
C LEU A 51 -4.02 -1.14 -3.47
N SER A 52 -4.97 -1.92 -4.01
CA SER A 52 -4.98 -2.38 -5.41
C SER A 52 -4.95 -1.26 -6.44
N THR A 53 -5.26 -0.01 -6.06
CA THR A 53 -5.18 1.17 -6.96
C THR A 53 -3.76 1.42 -7.46
N ILE A 54 -2.74 1.08 -6.66
CA ILE A 54 -1.34 1.36 -6.96
C ILE A 54 -0.50 0.09 -7.16
N LEU A 55 -1.13 -1.08 -7.28
CA LEU A 55 -0.44 -2.36 -7.45
C LEU A 55 -0.72 -2.97 -8.81
N ASN A 56 0.22 -3.76 -9.31
CA ASN A 56 0.03 -4.55 -10.51
C ASN A 56 -1.03 -5.64 -10.30
N LYS A 57 -1.82 -5.92 -11.33
CA LYS A 57 -2.95 -6.86 -11.27
C LYS A 57 -2.54 -8.25 -10.75
N ASN A 58 -1.43 -8.79 -11.24
CA ASN A 58 -0.94 -10.10 -10.80
C ASN A 58 -0.64 -10.10 -9.29
N LEU A 59 -0.04 -9.02 -8.79
CA LEU A 59 0.29 -8.90 -7.37
C LEU A 59 -0.97 -8.75 -6.52
N VAL A 60 -2.00 -8.07 -7.01
CA VAL A 60 -3.32 -8.01 -6.37
C VAL A 60 -3.98 -9.39 -6.30
N GLU A 61 -3.89 -10.19 -7.37
CA GLU A 61 -4.42 -11.56 -7.39
C GLU A 61 -3.67 -12.46 -6.40
N ASP A 62 -2.34 -12.42 -6.40
CA ASP A 62 -1.51 -13.18 -5.47
C ASP A 62 -1.82 -12.80 -4.01
N MET A 63 -1.93 -11.50 -3.71
CA MET A 63 -2.33 -11.02 -2.38
C MET A 63 -3.72 -11.54 -1.98
N ASN A 64 -4.71 -11.45 -2.86
CA ASN A 64 -6.08 -11.87 -2.53
C ASN A 64 -6.22 -13.37 -2.29
N ASN A 65 -5.31 -14.19 -2.83
CA ASN A 65 -5.30 -15.63 -2.61
C ASN A 65 -4.71 -16.02 -1.25
N GLU A 66 -3.78 -15.24 -0.73
CA GLU A 66 -3.09 -15.52 0.55
C GLU A 66 -3.63 -14.73 1.73
N LEU A 67 -4.23 -13.56 1.49
CA LEU A 67 -4.67 -12.65 2.54
C LEU A 67 -5.92 -13.15 3.26
N GLU A 68 -5.81 -13.25 4.58
CA GLU A 68 -6.90 -13.64 5.46
C GLU A 68 -7.38 -12.43 6.27
N TYR A 69 -8.69 -12.32 6.44
CA TYR A 69 -9.33 -11.26 7.24
C TYR A 69 -9.81 -11.82 8.59
N THR A 70 -8.93 -12.58 9.24
CA THR A 70 -9.11 -13.14 10.59
C THR A 70 -8.01 -12.60 11.50
N ASN A 71 -8.21 -12.67 12.81
CA ASN A 71 -7.23 -12.09 13.76
C ASN A 71 -5.90 -12.85 13.82
N ASP A 72 -5.93 -14.14 13.50
CA ASP A 72 -4.77 -15.06 13.58
C ASP A 72 -4.36 -15.60 12.19
N GLY A 73 -4.93 -15.05 11.12
CA GLY A 73 -4.66 -15.48 9.74
C GLY A 73 -3.51 -14.70 9.10
N THR A 74 -3.13 -15.13 7.90
CA THR A 74 -2.08 -14.48 7.11
C THR A 74 -2.43 -13.02 6.80
N ASP A 75 -1.59 -12.09 7.24
CA ASP A 75 -1.83 -10.64 7.06
C ASP A 75 -1.02 -10.03 5.89
N LEU A 76 -1.23 -8.72 5.65
CA LEU A 76 -0.51 -7.98 4.62
C LEU A 76 1.02 -8.02 4.81
N PHE A 77 1.49 -7.96 6.06
CA PHE A 77 2.93 -7.95 6.35
C PHE A 77 3.57 -9.30 6.03
N ASP A 78 2.90 -10.41 6.36
CA ASP A 78 3.35 -11.76 6.05
C ASP A 78 3.50 -11.97 4.54
N ILE A 79 2.55 -11.46 3.76
CA ILE A 79 2.55 -11.58 2.30
C ILE A 79 3.67 -10.73 1.70
N ILE A 80 3.74 -9.44 2.05
CA ILE A 80 4.75 -8.53 1.50
C ILE A 80 6.16 -8.99 1.87
N SER A 81 6.37 -9.55 3.06
CA SER A 81 7.69 -10.04 3.51
C SER A 81 8.22 -11.21 2.68
N LYS A 82 7.35 -11.93 1.97
CA LYS A 82 7.70 -13.06 1.08
C LYS A 82 7.81 -12.63 -0.39
N MET A 83 7.37 -11.42 -0.73
CA MET A 83 7.41 -10.92 -2.10
C MET A 83 8.81 -10.43 -2.47
N ASN A 84 9.40 -11.07 -3.48
CA ASN A 84 10.71 -10.66 -4.00
C ASN A 84 10.64 -9.42 -4.91
N ASN A 85 9.49 -9.17 -5.55
CA ASN A 85 9.31 -8.12 -6.56
C ASN A 85 8.01 -7.34 -6.33
N LEU A 86 7.98 -6.50 -5.30
CA LEU A 86 6.87 -5.58 -5.09
C LEU A 86 6.98 -4.41 -6.07
N THR A 87 6.02 -4.30 -6.98
CA THR A 87 5.98 -3.23 -7.98
C THR A 87 4.72 -2.40 -7.81
N PHE A 88 4.85 -1.09 -7.92
CA PHE A 88 3.75 -0.15 -7.86
C PHE A 88 3.44 0.45 -9.23
N ILE A 89 2.21 0.90 -9.41
CA ILE A 89 1.77 1.65 -10.59
C ILE A 89 1.51 3.09 -10.15
N GLY A 90 2.29 4.02 -10.70
CA GLY A 90 2.05 5.46 -10.52
C GLY A 90 0.86 5.95 -11.36
N LYS A 91 0.36 7.16 -11.06
CA LYS A 91 -0.82 7.76 -11.71
C LYS A 91 -0.76 7.84 -13.24
N ASN A 92 0.44 7.89 -13.77
CA ASN A 92 0.74 7.92 -15.20
C ASN A 92 0.88 6.52 -15.83
N ASN A 93 0.40 5.47 -15.16
CA ASN A 93 0.59 4.05 -15.53
C ASN A 93 2.06 3.63 -15.64
N LYS A 94 2.98 4.35 -14.99
CA LYS A 94 4.39 3.99 -14.96
C LYS A 94 4.61 2.96 -13.86
N ASN A 95 5.26 1.85 -14.21
CA ASN A 95 5.76 0.89 -13.22
C ASN A 95 6.87 1.52 -12.39
N ILE A 96 6.75 1.38 -11.09
CA ILE A 96 7.72 1.81 -10.07
C ILE A 96 8.19 0.55 -9.38
N THR A 97 9.50 0.37 -9.36
CA THR A 97 10.20 -0.80 -8.81
C THR A 97 11.17 -0.30 -7.74
#